data_AF-A0A7S3IQY6-F1
#
_entry.id   AF-A0A7S3IQY6-F1
#
_cell.length_a   1.000
_cell.length_b   1.000
_cell.length_c   1.000
_cell.angle_alpha   90.00
_cell.angle_beta   90.00
_cell.angle_gamma   90.00
#
_symmetry.space_group_name_H-M   'P 1'
#
loop_
_entity.id
_entity.type
_entity.pdbx_description
1 polymer ?
#
loop_
_entity_poly.entity_id
_entity_poly.type
_entity_poly.pdbx_seq_one_letter_code
_entity_poly.pdbx_strand_id
1 'polypeptide(L)'
;MMMNAPKTAYTDVKKIVEMELGRPIEEVFSEFEEKPLASASLGQVHKATLKSTGQQVAVKVQHMWIKEQVPGDIRLMQMAADVAMYLFPEFRYKWLPEEFK
;
A
#
# COMPACT_ATOMS: atom_id res chain seq x y z
N MET A 1 -13.41 13.18 -6.08
CA MET A 1 -12.68 13.19 -4.79
C MET A 1 -11.28 12.54 -4.84
N MET A 2 -10.91 11.73 -5.85
CA MET A 2 -9.61 11.01 -5.88
C MET A 2 -8.50 11.63 -6.76
N MET A 3 -8.72 12.79 -7.40
CA MET A 3 -7.73 13.39 -8.31
C MET A 3 -6.54 14.09 -7.61
N ASN A 4 -6.61 14.30 -6.29
CA ASN A 4 -5.64 15.09 -5.50
C ASN A 4 -4.88 14.27 -4.43
N ALA A 5 -4.90 12.94 -4.53
CA ALA A 5 -4.09 12.11 -3.64
C ALA A 5 -2.59 12.34 -3.90
N PRO A 6 -1.73 12.30 -2.86
CA PRO A 6 -0.31 12.51 -2.99
C PRO A 6 0.29 11.51 -3.98
N LYS A 7 0.98 12.02 -5.00
CA LYS A 7 1.66 11.20 -5.98
C LYS A 7 3.09 11.00 -5.53
N THR A 8 3.50 9.75 -5.38
CA THR A 8 4.90 9.41 -5.20
C THR A 8 5.62 9.71 -6.50
N ALA A 9 6.74 10.44 -6.42
CA ALA A 9 7.57 10.75 -7.58
C ALA A 9 8.02 9.44 -8.23
N TYR A 10 8.10 9.43 -9.57
CA TYR A 10 8.47 8.21 -10.30
C TYR A 10 9.82 7.63 -9.87
N THR A 11 10.77 8.49 -9.47
CA THR A 11 12.06 8.06 -8.91
C THR A 11 11.92 7.17 -7.68
N ASP A 12 10.94 7.45 -6.83
CA ASP A 12 10.69 6.67 -5.62
C ASP A 12 9.86 5.42 -5.93
N VAL A 13 8.91 5.52 -6.87
CA VAL A 13 8.19 4.36 -7.41
C VAL A 13 9.17 3.33 -7.96
N LYS A 14 10.10 3.77 -8.81
CA LYS A 14 11.12 2.92 -9.41
C LYS A 14 11.94 2.21 -8.32
N LYS A 15 12.44 2.95 -7.32
CA LYS A 15 13.17 2.36 -6.19
C LYS A 15 12.35 1.32 -5.42
N ILE A 16 11.08 1.59 -5.14
CA ILE A 16 10.20 0.65 -4.42
C ILE A 16 10.04 -0.64 -5.22
N VAL A 17 9.72 -0.51 -6.51
CA VAL A 17 9.51 -1.65 -7.41
C VAL A 17 10.80 -2.47 -7.56
N GLU A 18 11.94 -1.82 -7.77
CA GLU A 18 13.23 -2.52 -7.90
C GLU A 18 13.65 -3.22 -6.60
N MET A 19 13.41 -2.57 -5.46
CA MET A 19 13.66 -3.16 -4.13
C MET A 19 12.78 -4.39 -3.88
N GLU A 20 11.49 -4.34 -4.22
CA GLU A 20 10.57 -5.48 -4.00
C GLU A 20 10.77 -6.61 -5.00
N LEU A 21 11.16 -6.31 -6.24
CA LEU A 21 11.46 -7.31 -7.27
C LEU A 21 12.91 -7.84 -7.22
N GLY A 22 13.81 -7.14 -6.51
CA GLY A 22 15.23 -7.47 -6.40
C GLY A 22 16.02 -7.29 -7.70
N ARG A 23 15.46 -6.60 -8.69
CA ARG A 23 16.03 -6.44 -10.04
C ARG A 23 15.63 -5.08 -10.64
N PRO A 24 16.42 -4.51 -11.57
CA PRO A 24 16.07 -3.29 -12.29
C PRO A 24 14.71 -3.40 -13.01
N ILE A 25 13.94 -2.32 -13.06
CA ILE A 25 12.63 -2.28 -13.73
C ILE A 25 12.76 -2.71 -15.20
N GLU A 26 13.85 -2.33 -15.87
CA GLU A 26 14.09 -2.57 -17.29
C GLU A 26 14.41 -4.05 -17.62
N GLU A 27 14.70 -4.86 -16.61
CA GLU A 27 14.85 -6.30 -16.74
C GLU A 27 13.51 -7.04 -16.71
N VAL A 28 12.52 -6.49 -15.99
CA VAL A 28 11.21 -7.11 -15.77
C VAL A 28 10.18 -6.60 -16.78
N PHE A 29 10.18 -5.29 -17.04
CA PHE A 29 9.23 -4.62 -17.90
C PHE A 29 9.91 -4.09 -19.15
N SER A 30 9.28 -4.30 -20.31
CA SER A 30 9.70 -3.68 -21.56
C SER A 30 9.24 -2.22 -21.66
N GLU A 31 8.12 -1.90 -21.01
CA GLU A 31 7.56 -0.55 -20.88
C GLU A 31 6.98 -0.39 -19.47
N PHE A 32 7.18 0.78 -18.88
CA PHE A 32 6.60 1.16 -17.59
C PHE A 32 6.19 2.64 -17.66
N GLU A 33 4.90 2.94 -17.56
CA GLU A 33 4.42 4.32 -17.62
C GLU A 33 4.77 5.09 -16.34
N GLU A 34 5.60 6.12 -16.45
CA GLU A 34 5.99 6.95 -15.29
C GLU A 34 4.81 7.69 -14.66
N LYS A 35 3.84 8.06 -15.50
CA LYS A 35 2.61 8.70 -15.05
C LYS A 35 1.66 7.62 -14.52
N PRO A 36 1.17 7.73 -13.28
CA PRO A 36 0.21 6.77 -12.76
C PRO A 36 -1.11 6.86 -13.54
N LEU A 37 -1.67 5.70 -13.87
CA LEU A 37 -3.00 5.54 -14.46
C LEU A 37 -4.08 5.99 -13.48
N ALA A 38 -3.91 5.63 -12.20
CA ALA A 38 -4.85 5.96 -11.13
C ALA A 38 -4.13 6.10 -9.78
N SER A 39 -4.71 6.88 -8.88
CA SER A 39 -4.38 6.81 -7.45
C SER A 39 -5.33 5.84 -6.76
N ALA A 40 -4.77 4.95 -5.94
CA ALA A 40 -5.48 4.03 -5.07
C ALA A 40 -5.31 4.48 -3.61
N SER A 41 -6.21 4.07 -2.71
CA SER A 41 -6.23 4.52 -1.31
C SER A 41 -4.84 4.56 -0.63
N LEU A 42 -4.04 3.52 -0.85
CA LEU A 42 -2.74 3.29 -0.19
C LEU A 42 -1.58 3.25 -1.20
N GLY A 43 -1.78 3.75 -2.41
CA GLY A 43 -0.77 3.62 -3.46
C GLY A 43 -1.16 4.24 -4.78
N GLN A 44 -0.40 3.92 -5.81
CA GLN A 44 -0.68 4.33 -7.18
C GLN A 44 -0.53 3.17 -8.14
N VAL A 45 -1.28 3.20 -9.23
CA VAL A 45 -1.28 2.15 -10.25
C VAL A 45 -0.62 2.69 -11.51
N HIS A 46 0.37 1.95 -11.99
CA HIS A 46 1.08 2.21 -13.23
C HIS A 46 0.75 1.13 -14.25
N LYS A 47 0.69 1.52 -15.52
CA LYS A 47 0.58 0.56 -16.61
C LYS A 47 1.99 0.13 -17.02
N ALA A 48 2.19 -1.17 -17.22
CA ALA A 48 3.46 -1.71 -17.67
C ALA A 48 3.26 -2.90 -18.62
N THR A 49 4.31 -3.28 -19.33
CA THR A 49 4.32 -4.44 -20.22
C THR A 49 5.43 -5.38 -19.78
N LEU A 50 5.10 -6.64 -19.47
CA LEU A 50 6.06 -7.65 -19.05
C LEU A 50 6.99 -8.02 -20.21
N LYS A 51 8.30 -8.00 -19.98
CA LYS A 51 9.31 -8.30 -20.99
C LYS A 51 9.31 -9.77 -21.40
N SER A 52 8.96 -10.67 -20.48
CA SER A 52 8.97 -12.12 -20.68
C SER A 52 7.82 -12.62 -21.57
N THR A 53 6.66 -11.97 -21.49
CA THR A 53 5.43 -12.44 -22.15
C THR A 53 4.83 -11.43 -23.13
N GLY A 54 5.25 -10.16 -23.07
CA GLY A 54 4.60 -9.06 -23.79
C GLY A 54 3.24 -8.66 -23.21
N GLN A 55 2.82 -9.23 -22.07
CA GLN A 55 1.51 -8.96 -21.48
C GLN A 55 1.47 -7.59 -20.80
N GLN A 56 0.41 -6.83 -21.07
CA GLN A 56 0.11 -5.59 -20.33
C GLN A 56 -0.44 -5.91 -18.94
N VAL A 57 0.12 -5.25 -17.94
CA VAL A 57 -0.20 -5.42 -16.51
C VAL A 57 -0.41 -4.07 -15.83
N ALA A 58 -1.22 -4.11 -14.76
CA ALA A 58 -1.37 -3.00 -13.84
C ALA A 58 -0.47 -3.24 -12.62
N VAL A 59 0.52 -2.37 -12.42
CA VAL A 59 1.46 -2.44 -11.29
C VAL A 59 0.99 -1.49 -10.21
N LYS A 60 0.46 -2.02 -9.10
CA LYS A 60 0.07 -1.24 -7.93
C LYS A 60 1.27 -1.11 -6.99
N VAL A 61 1.69 0.13 -6.74
CA VAL A 61 2.83 0.45 -5.88
C VAL A 61 2.30 1.13 -4.61
N GLN A 62 2.59 0.53 -3.45
CA GLN A 62 2.24 1.14 -2.17
C GLN A 62 3.16 2.31 -1.84
N HIS A 63 2.62 3.35 -1.22
CA HIS A 63 3.41 4.48 -0.79
C HIS A 63 4.29 4.13 0.43
N MET A 64 5.55 4.55 0.41
CA MET A 64 6.52 4.25 1.47
C MET A 64 6.05 4.65 2.87
N TRP A 65 5.44 5.83 3.01
CA TRP A 65 4.98 6.36 4.31
C TRP A 65 3.94 5.47 4.99
N ILE A 66 3.22 4.63 4.24
CA ILE A 66 2.22 3.73 4.83
C ILE A 66 2.90 2.66 5.68
N LYS A 67 4.04 2.12 5.23
CA LYS A 67 4.80 1.14 6.02
C LYS A 67 5.28 1.72 7.36
N GLU A 68 5.52 3.03 7.42
CA GLU A 68 5.94 3.72 8.65
C GLU A 68 4.78 4.00 9.61
N GLN A 69 3.57 4.26 9.09
CA GLN A 69 2.41 4.66 9.90
C GLN A 69 1.62 3.46 10.46
N VAL A 70 1.61 2.32 9.77
CA VAL A 70 0.84 1.12 10.17
C VAL A 70 1.11 0.68 11.63
N PRO A 71 2.35 0.61 12.13
CA PRO A 71 2.59 0.24 13.52
C PRO A 71 2.01 1.25 14.53
N GLY A 72 1.97 2.54 14.17
CA GLY A 72 1.37 3.59 14.99
C GLY A 72 -0.14 3.44 15.06
N ASP A 73 -0.78 3.22 13.91
CA ASP A 73 -2.23 3.03 13.80
C ASP A 73 -2.68 1.80 14.59
N ILE A 74 -1.95 0.68 14.50
CA ILE A 74 -2.24 -0.53 15.28
C ILE A 74 -2.15 -0.25 16.78
N ARG A 75 -1.11 0.46 17.25
CA ARG A 75 -0.98 0.83 18.68
C ARG A 75 -2.12 1.73 19.13
N LEU A 76 -2.52 2.70 18.32
CA LEU A 76 -3.63 3.59 18.64
C LEU A 76 -4.95 2.81 18.74
N MET A 77 -5.19 1.88 17.81
CA MET A 77 -6.37 1.00 17.85
C MET A 77 -6.38 0.11 19.10
N GLN A 78 -5.22 -0.44 19.50
CA GLN A 78 -5.08 -1.20 20.74
C GLN A 78 -5.42 -0.36 21.97
N MET A 79 -4.84 0.85 22.08
CA MET A 79 -5.14 1.75 23.19
C MET A 79 -6.62 2.15 23.25
N ALA A 80 -7.23 2.43 22.09
CA ALA A 80 -8.65 2.73 22.01
C ALA A 80 -9.52 1.56 22.44
N ALA A 81 -9.16 0.33 22.05
CA ALA A 81 -9.83 -0.89 22.48
C ALA A 81 -9.71 -1.10 24.00
N ASP A 82 -8.53 -0.90 24.58
CA ASP A 82 -8.31 -1.02 26.02
C ASP A 82 -9.15 -0.01 26.81
N VAL A 83 -9.19 1.25 26.36
CA VAL A 83 -10.02 2.29 26.96
C VAL A 83 -11.51 1.95 26.82
N ALA A 84 -11.94 1.45 25.67
CA ALA A 84 -13.32 1.04 25.45
C ALA A 84 -13.71 -0.14 26.35
N MET A 85 -12.81 -1.11 26.55
CA MET A 85 -13.02 -2.23 27.49
C MET A 85 -13.14 -1.76 28.94
N TYR A 86 -12.37 -0.74 29.32
CA TYR A 86 -12.46 -0.14 30.66
C TYR A 86 -13.77 0.64 30.87
N LEU A 87 -14.18 1.44 29.88
CA LEU A 87 -15.36 2.32 29.99
C LEU A 87 -16.69 1.58 29.74
N PHE A 88 -16.67 0.50 28.96
CA PHE A 88 -17.86 -0.25 28.56
C PHE A 88 -17.67 -1.77 28.74
N PRO A 89 -17.55 -2.27 29.98
CA PRO A 89 -17.31 -3.69 30.26
C PRO A 89 -18.42 -4.65 29.78
N GLU A 90 -19.62 -4.13 29.49
CA GLU A 90 -20.75 -4.88 28.91
C GLU A 90 -20.60 -5.14 27.39
N PHE A 91 -19.70 -4.42 26.70
CA PHE A 91 -19.56 -4.50 25.24
C PHE A 91 -18.72 -5.72 24.84
N ARG A 92 -19.38 -6.82 24.47
CA ARG A 92 -18.72 -8.09 24.08
C ARG A 92 -18.08 -8.02 22.69
N TYR A 93 -16.85 -7.53 22.60
CA TYR A 93 -16.05 -7.49 21.36
C TYR A 93 -15.20 -8.74 21.11
N LYS A 94 -15.60 -9.92 21.62
CA LYS A 94 -14.84 -11.18 21.46
C LYS A 94 -14.43 -11.53 20.01
N TRP A 95 -15.05 -10.89 19.01
CA TRP A 95 -14.82 -11.10 17.58
C TRP A 95 -13.72 -10.21 16.97
N LEU A 96 -13.43 -9.03 17.52
CA LEU A 96 -12.47 -8.08 16.91
C LEU A 96 -11.03 -8.62 16.86
N PRO A 97 -10.49 -9.26 17.91
CA PRO A 97 -9.12 -9.76 17.89
C PRO A 97 -8.89 -10.93 16.94
N GLU A 98 -9.95 -11.62 16.51
CA GLU A 98 -9.85 -12.79 15.63
C GLU A 98 -9.68 -12.39 14.15
N GLU A 99 -10.07 -11.18 13.75
CA GLU A 99 -10.00 -10.71 12.35
C GLU A 99 -8.65 -10.05 11.98
N PHE A 100 -7.86 -9.57 12.95
CA PHE A 100 -6.59 -8.87 12.70
C PHE A 100 -5.34 -9.75 12.84
N LYS A 101 -5.51 -11.08 12.74
CA LYS A 101 -4.43 -12.07 12.87
C LYS A 101 -3.79 -12.43 11.53
#